data_AF-A0A6N9TLG7-F1
#
_entry.id   AF-A0A6N9TLG7-F1
#
_cell.length_a   1.000
_cell.length_b   1.000
_cell.length_c   1.000
_cell.angle_alpha   90.00
_cell.angle_beta   90.00
_cell.angle_gamma   90.00
#
_symmetry.space_group_name_H-M   'P 1'
#
loop_
_entity.id
_entity.type
_entity.pdbx_description
1 polymer ?
#
loop_
_entity_poly.entity_id
_entity_poly.type
_entity_poly.pdbx_seq_one_letter_code
_entity_poly.pdbx_strand_id
1 'polypeptide(L)'
;MKRAAFWVVNGFCHDLATGLWAGFLAVLFLLAAGLPPAATRWGLFRLCLAALCLVAVTGALRLVEYRRRGEARPPARLLLAKHVLLGLLFLGGTLWGYFLAGRGAP
;
A
#
# COMPACT_ATOMS: atom_id res chain seq x y z
N MET A 1 -2.50 -6.38 -26.31
CA MET A 1 -1.58 -6.77 -25.21
C MET A 1 -0.96 -5.59 -24.46
N LYS A 2 -0.39 -4.56 -25.13
CA LYS A 2 0.33 -3.44 -24.46
C LYS A 2 -0.47 -2.69 -23.37
N ARG A 3 -1.78 -2.48 -23.56
CA ARG A 3 -2.63 -1.78 -22.58
C ARG A 3 -2.89 -2.57 -21.29
N ALA A 4 -3.00 -3.90 -21.37
CA ALA A 4 -3.25 -4.72 -20.18
C ALA A 4 -2.01 -4.76 -19.26
N ALA A 5 -0.83 -4.90 -19.85
CA ALA A 5 0.43 -4.84 -19.10
C ALA A 5 0.59 -3.48 -18.38
N PHE A 6 0.25 -2.37 -19.05
CA PHE A 6 0.26 -1.05 -18.42
C PHE A 6 -0.64 -0.97 -17.18
N TRP A 7 -1.88 -1.43 -17.24
CA TRP A 7 -2.79 -1.40 -16.09
C TRP A 7 -2.35 -2.30 -14.94
N VAL A 8 -1.75 -3.45 -15.26
CA VAL A 8 -1.20 -4.37 -14.25
C VAL A 8 0.01 -3.73 -13.56
N VAL A 9 0.95 -3.18 -14.32
CA VAL A 9 2.13 -2.50 -13.76
C VAL A 9 1.72 -1.27 -12.95
N ASN A 10 0.81 -0.44 -13.45
CA ASN A 10 0.31 0.72 -12.72
C ASN A 10 -0.39 0.32 -11.40
N GLY A 11 -1.19 -0.76 -11.44
CA GLY A 11 -1.79 -1.34 -10.24
C GLY A 11 -0.74 -1.83 -9.25
N PHE A 12 0.27 -2.55 -9.73
CA PHE A 12 1.39 -3.02 -8.92
C PHE A 12 2.15 -1.88 -8.24
N CYS A 13 2.54 -0.85 -9.01
CA CYS A 13 3.24 0.32 -8.47
C CYS A 13 2.40 1.03 -7.39
N HIS A 14 1.10 1.18 -7.63
CA HIS A 14 0.19 1.79 -6.67
C HIS A 14 0.08 0.97 -5.37
N ASP A 15 -0.07 -0.35 -5.49
CA ASP A 15 -0.20 -1.24 -4.33
C ASP A 15 1.11 -1.33 -3.54
N LEU A 16 2.25 -1.35 -4.23
CA LEU A 16 3.58 -1.30 -3.62
C LEU A 16 3.79 0.03 -2.86
N ALA A 17 3.48 1.16 -3.48
CA ALA A 17 3.61 2.47 -2.85
C ALA A 17 2.72 2.58 -1.60
N THR A 18 1.48 2.08 -1.67
CA THR A 18 0.56 2.05 -0.53
C THR A 18 1.09 1.15 0.60
N GLY A 19 1.62 -0.03 0.26
CA GLY A 19 2.21 -0.96 1.22
C GLY A 19 3.46 -0.40 1.90
N LEU A 20 4.36 0.23 1.15
CA LEU A 20 5.56 0.89 1.70
C LEU A 20 5.19 2.06 2.62
N TRP A 21 4.23 2.88 2.21
CA TRP A 21 3.71 3.98 3.04
C TRP A 21 3.10 3.46 4.35
N ALA A 22 2.26 2.42 4.30
CA ALA A 22 1.67 1.83 5.51
C ALA A 22 2.73 1.17 6.41
N GLY A 23 3.71 0.47 5.82
CA GLY A 23 4.84 -0.11 6.54
C GLY A 23 5.69 0.94 7.25
N PHE A 24 5.91 2.09 6.60
CA PHE A 24 6.59 3.23 7.22
C PHE A 24 5.83 3.79 8.43
N LEU A 25 4.50 3.96 8.32
CA LEU A 25 3.67 4.39 9.45
C LEU A 25 3.72 3.39 10.61
N ALA A 26 3.67 2.09 10.31
CA ALA A 26 3.80 1.04 11.32
C ALA A 26 5.16 1.13 12.03
N VAL A 27 6.25 1.38 11.31
CA VAL A 27 7.59 1.58 11.89
C VAL A 27 7.63 2.81 12.80
N LEU A 28 7.10 3.94 12.35
CA LEU A 28 7.02 5.15 13.18
C LEU A 28 6.23 4.90 14.47
N PHE A 29 5.11 4.18 14.37
CA PHE A 29 4.31 3.80 15.53
C PHE A 29 5.09 2.93 16.52
N LEU A 30 5.78 1.89 16.02
CA LEU A 30 6.57 0.99 16.88
C LEU A 30 7.73 1.74 17.55
N LEU A 31 8.41 2.64 16.84
CA LEU A 31 9.46 3.49 17.42
C LEU A 31 8.90 4.44 18.49
N ALA A 32 7.77 5.09 18.22
CA ALA A 32 7.09 5.95 19.19
C ALA A 32 6.60 5.17 20.43
N ALA A 33 6.35 3.87 20.29
CA ALA A 33 6.03 2.96 21.39
C ALA A 33 7.26 2.45 22.17
N GLY A 34 8.47 2.93 21.85
CA GLY A 34 9.70 2.58 22.56
C GLY A 34 10.31 1.22 22.18
N LEU A 35 9.86 0.60 21.07
CA LEU A 35 10.48 -0.64 20.60
C LEU A 35 11.90 -0.38 20.07
N PRO A 36 12.86 -1.27 20.37
CA PRO A 36 14.23 -1.10 19.95
C PRO A 36 14.34 -1.13 18.41
N PRO A 37 15.20 -0.31 17.79
CA PRO A 37 15.31 -0.21 16.34
C PRO A 37 15.53 -1.56 15.62
N ALA A 38 16.21 -2.50 16.26
CA ALA A 38 16.44 -3.84 15.72
C ALA A 38 15.13 -4.65 15.55
N ALA A 39 14.23 -4.60 16.55
CA ALA A 39 12.92 -5.25 16.46
C ALA A 39 12.05 -4.59 15.38
N THR A 40 12.13 -3.26 15.27
CA THR A 40 11.37 -2.50 14.29
C THR A 40 11.82 -2.77 12.84
N ARG A 41 13.13 -2.94 12.60
CA ARG A 41 13.67 -3.35 11.29
C ARG A 41 13.15 -4.72 10.86
N TRP A 42 13.14 -5.69 11.76
CA TRP A 42 12.60 -7.02 11.49
C TRP A 42 11.09 -7.00 11.26
N GLY A 43 10.36 -6.18 12.02
CA GLY A 43 8.93 -5.94 11.80
C GLY A 43 8.67 -5.37 10.40
N LEU A 44 9.41 -4.34 10.00
CA LEU A 44 9.31 -3.75 8.66
C LEU A 44 9.60 -4.77 7.56
N PHE A 45 10.66 -5.57 7.71
CA PHE A 45 11.00 -6.60 6.72
C PHE A 45 9.86 -7.61 6.53
N ARG A 46 9.26 -8.10 7.63
CA ARG A 46 8.12 -9.03 7.57
C ARG A 46 6.88 -8.38 6.95
N LEU A 47 6.62 -7.12 7.26
CA LEU A 47 5.52 -6.36 6.67
C LEU A 47 5.72 -6.17 5.15
N CYS A 48 6.93 -5.80 4.72
CA CYS A 48 7.27 -5.67 3.31
C CYS A 48 7.12 -7.01 2.57
N LEU A 49 7.54 -8.12 3.19
CA LEU A 49 7.39 -9.46 2.60
C LEU A 49 5.91 -9.86 2.48
N ALA A 50 5.12 -9.64 3.53
CA ALA A 50 3.69 -9.92 3.52
C ALA A 50 2.95 -9.06 2.47
N ALA A 51 3.29 -7.77 2.38
CA ALA A 51 2.76 -6.87 1.36
C ALA A 51 3.14 -7.34 -0.04
N LEU A 52 4.40 -7.73 -0.28
CA LEU A 52 4.84 -8.26 -1.57
C LEU A 52 4.05 -9.51 -1.98
N CYS A 53 3.84 -10.46 -1.06
CA CYS A 53 3.02 -11.64 -1.31
C CYS A 53 1.57 -11.25 -1.64
N LEU A 54 0.96 -10.33 -0.89
CA LEU A 54 -0.40 -9.87 -1.12
C LEU A 54 -0.55 -9.16 -2.47
N VAL A 55 0.40 -8.30 -2.83
CA VAL A 55 0.42 -7.61 -4.13
C VAL A 55 0.61 -8.61 -5.28
N ALA A 56 1.47 -9.61 -5.12
CA ALA A 56 1.65 -10.66 -6.12
C ALA A 56 0.36 -11.48 -6.33
N VAL A 57 -0.30 -11.90 -5.25
CA VAL A 57 -1.57 -12.65 -5.30
C VAL A 57 -2.67 -11.81 -5.93
N THR A 58 -2.88 -10.58 -5.47
CA THR A 58 -3.93 -9.69 -5.99
C THR A 58 -3.66 -9.25 -7.44
N GLY A 59 -2.39 -9.09 -7.83
CA GLY A 59 -1.97 -8.86 -9.22
C GLY A 59 -2.28 -10.05 -10.13
N ALA A 60 -2.00 -11.26 -9.68
CA ALA A 60 -2.33 -12.49 -10.41
C ALA A 60 -3.84 -12.67 -10.58
N LEU A 61 -4.62 -12.44 -9.51
CA LEU A 61 -6.09 -12.48 -9.55
C LEU A 61 -6.65 -11.42 -10.52
N ARG A 62 -6.13 -10.18 -10.49
CA ARG A 62 -6.51 -9.14 -11.47
C ARG A 62 -6.20 -9.56 -12.90
N LEU A 63 -5.05 -10.17 -13.15
CA LEU A 63 -4.69 -10.64 -14.49
C LEU A 63 -5.65 -11.73 -14.99
N VAL A 64 -6.01 -12.68 -14.14
CA VAL A 64 -7.01 -13.72 -14.46
C VAL A 64 -8.38 -13.09 -14.74
N GLU A 65 -8.80 -12.14 -13.91
CA GLU A 65 -10.09 -11.48 -14.05
C GLU A 65 -10.20 -10.66 -15.35
N TYR A 66 -9.15 -9.90 -15.69
CA TYR A 66 -9.09 -9.15 -16.96
C TYR A 66 -9.11 -10.07 -18.17
N ARG A 67 -8.46 -11.24 -18.10
CA ARG A 67 -8.52 -12.24 -19.17
C ARG A 67 -9.91 -12.86 -19.31
N ARG A 68 -10.64 -13.05 -18.20
CA ARG A 68 -11.98 -13.62 -18.19
C ARG A 68 -13.07 -12.66 -18.67
N ARG A 69 -13.03 -11.40 -18.22
CA ARG A 69 -14.12 -10.43 -18.50
C ARG A 69 -13.98 -9.68 -19.81
N GLY A 70 -12.80 -9.68 -20.45
CA GLY A 70 -12.55 -8.91 -21.68
C GLY A 70 -12.59 -7.38 -21.53
N GLU A 71 -13.11 -6.88 -20.41
CA GLU A 71 -13.22 -5.45 -20.07
C GLU A 71 -12.11 -5.05 -19.09
N ALA A 72 -11.27 -4.11 -19.52
CA ALA A 72 -10.11 -3.65 -18.75
C ALA A 72 -10.41 -2.43 -17.85
N ARG A 73 -11.66 -1.95 -17.77
CA ARG A 73 -11.97 -0.69 -17.10
C ARG A 73 -13.13 -0.80 -16.10
N PRO A 74 -12.88 -0.61 -14.80
CA PRO A 74 -13.95 -0.42 -13.83
C PRO A 74 -14.71 0.89 -14.10
N PRO A 75 -15.99 0.98 -13.71
CA PRO A 75 -16.80 2.17 -13.93
C PRO A 75 -16.21 3.41 -13.24
N ALA A 76 -16.27 4.57 -13.90
CA ALA A 76 -15.60 5.80 -13.49
C ALA A 76 -15.96 6.28 -12.07
N ARG A 77 -17.21 6.07 -11.63
CA ARG A 77 -17.68 6.42 -10.28
C ARG A 77 -16.98 5.60 -9.19
N LEU A 78 -16.74 4.32 -9.45
CA LEU A 78 -16.02 3.42 -8.53
C LEU A 78 -14.55 3.82 -8.44
N LEU A 79 -13.94 4.23 -9.57
CA LEU A 79 -12.59 4.77 -9.59
C LEU A 79 -12.49 6.06 -8.77
N LEU A 80 -13.45 6.98 -8.90
CA LEU A 80 -13.45 8.22 -8.12
C LEU A 80 -13.59 7.92 -6.61
N ALA A 81 -14.55 7.08 -6.24
CA ALA A 81 -14.76 6.68 -4.84
C ALA A 81 -13.48 6.04 -4.25
N LYS A 82 -12.80 5.17 -5.00
CA LYS A 82 -11.54 4.58 -4.56
C LYS A 82 -10.47 5.67 -4.32
N HIS A 83 -10.34 6.64 -5.21
CA HIS A 83 -9.29 7.68 -5.09
C HIS A 83 -9.58 8.63 -3.93
N VAL A 84 -10.84 8.98 -3.70
CA VAL A 84 -11.23 9.79 -2.53
C VAL A 84 -10.91 9.04 -1.25
N LEU A 85 -11.31 7.76 -1.15
CA LEU A 85 -11.04 6.94 0.03
C LEU A 85 -9.53 6.78 0.28
N LEU A 86 -8.77 6.44 -0.77
CA LEU A 86 -7.31 6.32 -0.68
C LEU A 86 -6.65 7.65 -0.33
N GLY A 87 -7.13 8.76 -0.88
CA GLY A 87 -6.65 10.10 -0.58
C GLY A 87 -6.85 10.47 0.89
N LEU A 88 -8.05 10.22 1.44
CA LEU A 88 -8.33 10.42 2.86
C LEU A 88 -7.46 9.54 3.75
N LEU A 89 -7.30 8.25 3.39
CA LEU A 89 -6.43 7.33 4.12
C LEU A 89 -4.97 7.80 4.10
N PHE A 90 -4.46 8.19 2.93
CA PHE A 90 -3.10 8.69 2.77
C PHE A 90 -2.87 9.97 3.56
N LEU A 91 -3.78 10.93 3.45
CA LEU A 91 -3.67 12.20 4.16
C LEU A 91 -3.72 11.98 5.68
N GLY A 92 -4.71 11.21 6.16
CA GLY A 92 -4.88 10.91 7.57
C GLY A 92 -3.68 10.15 8.16
N GLY A 93 -3.22 9.09 7.49
CA GLY A 93 -2.06 8.34 7.96
C GLY A 93 -0.76 9.15 7.90
N THR A 94 -0.58 10.02 6.90
CA THR A 94 0.60 10.90 6.81
C THR A 94 0.59 11.95 7.93
N LEU A 95 -0.56 12.57 8.20
CA LEU A 95 -0.72 13.49 9.34
C LEU A 95 -0.46 12.78 10.66
N TRP A 96 -1.00 11.57 10.84
CA TRP A 96 -0.72 10.77 12.03
C TRP A 96 0.76 10.42 12.17
N GLY A 97 1.41 9.99 11.08
CA GLY A 97 2.85 9.74 11.02
C GLY A 97 3.70 10.96 11.36
N TYR A 98 3.31 12.15 10.90
CA TYR A 98 3.96 13.41 11.26
C TYR A 98 3.94 13.65 12.78
N PHE A 99 2.79 13.44 13.43
CA PHE A 99 2.69 13.54 14.89
C PHE A 99 3.47 12.45 15.62
N LEU A 100 3.53 11.22 15.10
CA LEU A 100 4.35 10.16 15.67
C LEU A 100 5.84 10.49 15.58
N ALA A 101 6.30 11.00 14.44
CA ALA A 101 7.70 11.40 14.24
C ALA A 101 8.10 12.58 15.13
N GLY A 102 7.20 13.56 15.32
CA GLY A 102 7.45 14.74 16.14
C GLY A 102 7.40 14.50 17.66
N ARG A 103 6.88 13.35 18.12
CA ARG A 103 6.73 13.06 19.56
C ARG A 103 8.04 12.71 20.28
N GLY A 104 9.17 12.57 19.57
CA GLY A 104 10.43 12.15 20.14
C GLY A 104 10.36 10.69 20.60
N ALA A 105 11.24 9.83 20.06
CA ALA A 105 11.47 8.55 20.70
C ALA A 105 12.09 8.81 22.09
N PRO A 106 11.71 8.08 23.15
CA PRO A 106 12.40 8.15 24.43
C PRO A 106 13.90 7.82 24.29
#